data_AF-A0A7J7SB27-F1
#
_entry.id   AF-A0A7J7SB27-F1
#
_cell.length_a   1.000
_cell.length_b   1.000
_cell.length_c   1.000
_cell.angle_alpha   90.00
_cell.angle_beta   90.00
_cell.angle_gamma   90.00
#
_symmetry.space_group_name_H-M   'P 1'
#
loop_
_entity.id
_entity.type
_entity.pdbx_description
1 polymer ?
#
loop_
_entity_poly.entity_id
_entity_poly.type
_entity_poly.pdbx_seq_one_letter_code
_entity_poly.pdbx_strand_id
1 'polypeptide(L)' 'MTAAVRTYRWQCIECKSCSLCGTSENDDQLLFCDDCDRGYHMYCLSPPMAEPPEGSWSCHLCLRHLKEKASAYITLT' A
#
# COMPACT_ATOMS: atom_id res chain seq x y z
N MET A 1 3.31 10.78 -10.42
CA MET A 1 2.65 11.02 -9.12
C MET A 1 1.18 10.70 -9.26
N THR A 2 0.69 9.72 -8.51
CA THR A 2 -0.65 9.16 -8.72
C THR A 2 -1.74 10.15 -8.32
N ALA A 3 -2.76 10.36 -9.15
CA ALA A 3 -3.83 11.35 -8.90
C ALA A 3 -4.51 11.17 -7.53
N ALA A 4 -4.50 9.94 -7.00
CA ALA A 4 -5.01 9.58 -5.70
C ALA A 4 -4.36 10.33 -4.52
N VAL A 5 -3.10 10.79 -4.61
CA VAL A 5 -2.46 11.52 -3.49
C VAL A 5 -3.13 12.85 -3.15
N ARG A 6 -3.94 13.38 -4.08
CA ARG A 6 -4.72 14.61 -3.88
C ARG A 6 -6.03 14.39 -3.12
N THR A 7 -6.46 13.15 -2.91
CA THR A 7 -7.76 12.82 -2.31
C THR A 7 -7.70 12.58 -0.80
N TYR A 8 -6.50 12.60 -0.21
CA TYR A 8 -6.30 12.37 1.22
C TYR A 8 -5.04 13.11 1.71
N ARG A 9 -4.78 13.06 3.03
CA ARG A 9 -3.57 13.63 3.64
C ARG A 9 -2.35 12.77 3.31
N TRP A 10 -1.82 12.95 2.10
CA TRP A 10 -0.59 12.33 1.67
C TRP A 10 0.58 12.73 2.58
N GLN A 11 1.47 11.77 2.84
CA GLN A 11 2.71 11.94 3.60
C GLN A 11 3.89 11.73 2.64
N CYS A 12 4.98 12.49 2.79
CA CYS A 12 6.23 12.19 2.07
C CYS A 12 6.84 10.86 2.56
N ILE A 13 7.90 10.40 1.90
CA ILE A 13 8.59 9.13 2.22
C ILE A 13 9.03 9.11 3.69
N GLU A 14 9.69 10.18 4.16
CA GLU A 14 10.18 10.31 5.55
C GLU A 14 9.07 10.42 6.60
N CYS A 15 7.85 10.78 6.20
CA CYS A 15 6.71 10.92 7.12
C CYS A 15 5.69 9.79 6.96
N LYS A 16 5.97 8.78 6.13
CA LYS A 16 5.00 7.74 5.82
C LYS A 16 4.73 6.88 7.03
N SER A 17 3.45 6.72 7.36
CA SER A 17 2.99 5.80 8.40
C SER A 17 2.09 4.72 7.81
N CYS A 18 2.08 3.55 8.44
CA CYS A 18 1.15 2.49 8.12
C CYS A 18 -0.31 2.95 8.31
N SER A 19 -1.14 2.74 7.30
CA SER A 19 -2.55 3.16 7.31
C SER A 19 -3.44 2.29 8.21
N LEU A 20 -2.88 1.21 8.78
CA LEU A 20 -3.60 0.27 9.66
C LEU A 20 -3.25 0.48 11.14
N CYS A 21 -1.97 0.58 11.48
CA CYS A 21 -1.53 0.76 12.88
C CYS A 21 -1.15 2.21 13.23
N GLY A 22 -0.96 3.08 12.23
CA GLY A 22 -0.63 4.50 12.41
C GLY A 22 0.84 4.78 12.75
N THR A 23 1.71 3.77 12.83
CA THR A 23 3.14 3.96 13.15
C THR A 23 4.00 4.04 11.90
N SER A 24 5.18 4.65 12.03
CA SER A 24 6.25 4.69 11.03
C SER A 24 7.46 3.82 11.41
N GLU A 25 7.33 2.99 12.46
CA GLU A 25 8.36 2.05 12.90
C GLU A 25 8.50 0.90 11.91
N ASN A 26 9.62 0.16 11.88
CA ASN A 26 9.83 -0.97 10.94
C ASN A 26 9.57 -0.56 9.48
N ASP A 27 10.24 0.50 9.04
CA ASP A 27 10.13 1.08 7.69
C ASP A 27 10.60 0.11 6.59
N ASP A 28 11.55 -0.77 6.91
CA ASP A 28 11.97 -1.90 6.09
C ASP A 28 10.82 -2.87 5.72
N GLN A 29 9.77 -2.89 6.54
CA GLN A 29 8.56 -3.70 6.32
C GLN A 29 7.36 -2.88 5.85
N LEU A 30 7.54 -1.60 5.54
CA LEU A 30 6.47 -0.68 5.15
C LEU A 30 6.36 -0.59 3.62
N LEU A 31 5.32 -1.20 3.07
CA LEU A 31 5.03 -1.17 1.63
C LEU A 31 4.30 0.11 1.23
N PHE A 32 4.64 0.64 0.05
CA PHE A 32 3.93 1.75 -0.56
C PHE A 32 3.08 1.24 -1.72
N CYS A 33 1.80 1.59 -1.70
CA CYS A 33 0.87 1.23 -2.77
C CYS A 33 1.16 2.04 -4.04
N ASP A 34 1.39 1.40 -5.19
CA ASP A 34 1.69 2.09 -6.45
C ASP A 34 0.53 2.98 -6.95
N ASP A 35 -0.71 2.60 -6.61
CA ASP A 35 -1.92 3.32 -7.04
C ASP A 35 -2.30 4.51 -6.16
N CYS A 36 -1.83 4.57 -4.91
CA CYS A 36 -2.23 5.68 -4.03
C CYS A 36 -1.16 6.20 -3.10
N ASP A 37 0.00 5.57 -3.04
CA ASP A 37 1.15 5.94 -2.21
C ASP A 37 0.89 5.88 -0.69
N ARG A 38 -0.16 5.14 -0.26
CA ARG A 38 -0.36 4.85 1.17
C ARG A 38 0.61 3.77 1.64
N GLY A 39 1.11 3.94 2.87
CA GLY A 39 1.96 2.98 3.55
C GLY A 39 1.17 1.89 4.27
N TYR A 40 1.66 0.64 4.23
CA TYR A 40 1.13 -0.50 4.97
C TYR A 40 2.25 -1.43 5.38
N HIS A 41 2.34 -1.79 6.66
CA HIS A 41 3.29 -2.83 7.07
C HIS A 41 2.86 -4.18 6.54
N MET A 42 3.81 -4.97 6.04
CA MET A 42 3.58 -6.34 5.58
C MET A 42 2.86 -7.20 6.62
N TYR A 43 3.25 -7.07 7.89
CA TYR A 43 2.65 -7.81 9.02
C TYR A 43 1.30 -7.23 9.50
N CYS A 44 0.95 -6.00 9.12
CA CYS A 44 -0.37 -5.44 9.43
C CYS A 44 -1.44 -5.86 8.42
N LEU A 45 -1.05 -6.39 7.26
CA LEU A 45 -1.98 -6.87 6.25
C LEU A 45 -2.71 -8.13 6.71
N SER A 46 -3.83 -8.44 6.07
CA SER A 46 -4.63 -9.64 6.31
C SER A 46 -4.98 -10.29 4.97
N PRO A 47 -4.33 -11.41 4.58
CA PRO A 47 -3.26 -12.09 5.32
C PRO A 47 -1.97 -11.26 5.38
N PRO A 48 -1.12 -11.46 6.41
CA PRO A 48 0.18 -10.81 6.50
C PRO A 48 1.12 -11.34 5.40
N MET A 49 2.01 -10.48 4.91
CA MET A 49 3.05 -10.86 3.95
C MET A 49 4.38 -11.07 4.66
N ALA A 50 5.12 -12.10 4.26
CA ALA A 50 6.45 -12.39 4.81
C ALA A 50 7.56 -11.65 4.07
N GLU A 51 7.36 -11.39 2.77
CA GLU A 51 8.33 -10.78 1.89
C GLU A 51 7.65 -9.70 1.02
N PRO A 52 8.39 -8.66 0.58
CA PRO A 52 7.86 -7.68 -0.36
C PRO A 52 7.41 -8.35 -1.66
N PRO A 53 6.27 -7.94 -2.24
CA PRO A 53 5.78 -8.52 -3.48
C PRO A 53 6.73 -8.26 -4.65
N GLU A 54 6.82 -9.23 -5.57
CA GLU A 54 7.53 -9.02 -6.83
C GLU A 54 6.72 -8.11 -7.75
N GLY A 55 7.35 -7.01 -8.20
CA GLY A 55 6.72 -6.04 -9.08
C GLY A 55 5.88 -5.01 -8.34
N SER A 56 4.79 -4.56 -8.97
CA SER A 56 3.90 -3.57 -8.36
C SER A 56 3.09 -4.16 -7.21
N TRP A 57 2.53 -3.31 -6.35
CA TRP A 57 1.59 -3.68 -5.31
C TRP A 57 0.50 -2.65 -5.10
N SER A 58 -0.75 -3.12 -5.05
CA SER A 58 -1.92 -2.29 -4.76
C SER A 58 -2.54 -2.68 -3.42
N CYS A 59 -2.75 -1.68 -2.55
CA CYS A 59 -3.43 -1.89 -1.27
C CYS A 59 -4.90 -2.29 -1.46
N HIS A 60 -5.50 -2.87 -0.42
CA HIS A 60 -6.89 -3.33 -0.43
C HIS A 60 -7.92 -2.25 -0.81
N LEU A 61 -7.64 -0.97 -0.52
CA LEU A 61 -8.49 0.14 -0.96
C LEU A 61 -8.46 0.30 -2.48
N CYS A 62 -7.26 0.29 -3.07
CA CYS A 62 -7.10 0.43 -4.51
C CYS A 62 -7.65 -0.78 -5.25
N LEU A 63 -7.44 -2.00 -4.74
CA LEU A 63 -8.05 -3.21 -5.29
C LEU A 63 -9.59 -3.12 -5.31
N ARG A 64 -10.21 -2.60 -4.24
CA ARG A 64 -11.67 -2.41 -4.16
C ARG A 64 -12.18 -1.33 -5.11
N HIS A 65 -11.45 -0.23 -5.25
CA HIS A 65 -11.91 0.94 -6.02
C HIS A 65 -11.56 0.86 -7.52
N LEU A 66 -10.39 0.34 -7.87
CA LEU A 66 -9.86 0.30 -9.23
C LEU A 66 -10.16 -1.04 -9.93
N LYS A 67 -10.36 -2.12 -9.18
CA LYS A 67 -10.60 -3.48 -9.72
C LYS A 67 -9.52 -3.85 -10.74
N GLU A 68 -9.91 -4.11 -11.99
CA GLU A 68 -9.02 -4.47 -13.11
C GLU A 68 -8.03 -3.36 -13.51
N LYS A 69 -8.20 -2.14 -12.98
CA LYS A 69 -7.28 -1.01 -13.24
C LYS A 69 -6.18 -0.85 -12.20
N ALA A 70 -6.15 -1.68 -11.16
CA ALA A 70 -5.11 -1.61 -10.13
C ALA A 70 -3.74 -2.04 -10.68
N SER A 71 -2.67 -1.42 -10.20
CA SER A 71 -1.30 -1.65 -10.70
C SER A 71 -0.76 -3.08 -10.46
N ALA A 72 -1.22 -3.80 -9.43
CA ALA A 72 -0.87 -5.21 -9.14
C ALA A 72 -1.70 -5.84 -8.00
N TYR A 73 -1.55 -7.10 -7.59
CA TYR A 73 -1.35 -8.37 -8.31
C TYR A 73 -2.61 -9.17 -7.99
N ILE A 74 -3.28 -9.65 -9.03
CA ILE A 74 -4.43 -10.54 -8.92
C ILE A 74 -3.88 -11.96 -8.92
N THR A 75 -3.99 -12.66 -7.81
CA THR A 75 -4.49 -14.04 -7.87
C THR A 75 -5.90 -14.04 -7.30
N LEU A 76 -6.84 -13.64 -8.14
CA LEU A 76 -8.18 -14.24 -8.12
C LEU A 76 -8.02 -15.66 -8.65
N THR A 77 -7.52 -16.55 -7.81
CA THR A 77 -7.68 -18.00 -7.91
C THR A 77 -7.81 -18.56 -6.51
#